data_AF-A0A1U9VED3-F1
#
_entry.id   AF-A0A1U9VED3-F1
#
_cell.length_a   1.000
_cell.length_b   1.000
_cell.length_c   1.000
_cell.angle_alpha   90.00
_cell.angle_beta   90.00
_cell.angle_gamma   90.00
#
_symmetry.space_group_name_H-M   'P 1'
#
loop_
_entity.id
_entity.type
_entity.pdbx_description
1 polymer ?
#
loop_
_entity_poly.entity_id
_entity_poly.type
_entity_poly.pdbx_seq_one_letter_code
_entity_poly.pdbx_strand_id
1 'polypeptide(L)'
;MASYQVDNRGSHYDDLRAGAVVSMLANIHRNTEKRSEPYGLLDLIPWSEHHVARATDAREAAAILLPDADAQSKLILSMMFPAKAQ
;
A
#
# COMPACT_ATOMS: atom_id res chain seq x y z
N MET A 1 8.81 -10.01 27.31
CA MET A 1 7.52 -10.20 26.61
C MET A 1 6.78 -8.88 26.73
N ALA A 2 6.62 -8.16 25.61
CA ALA A 2 6.28 -6.73 25.64
C ALA A 2 4.77 -6.51 25.66
N SER A 3 4.30 -5.53 26.44
CA SER A 3 2.88 -5.30 26.70
C SER A 3 2.04 -4.79 25.53
N TYR A 4 2.63 -4.38 24.40
CA TYR A 4 1.92 -4.11 23.13
C TYR A 4 1.70 -5.40 22.30
N GLN A 5 2.46 -6.47 22.61
CA GLN A 5 2.14 -7.84 22.21
C GLN A 5 1.11 -8.48 23.19
N VAL A 6 0.65 -7.73 24.19
CA VAL A 6 -0.31 -8.18 25.22
C VAL A 6 -1.57 -7.29 25.24
N ASP A 7 -1.46 -6.01 24.86
CA ASP A 7 -2.56 -5.05 24.78
C ASP A 7 -2.26 -4.04 23.65
N ASN A 8 -2.88 -4.31 22.51
CA ASN A 8 -2.88 -3.43 21.35
C ASN A 8 -4.02 -2.44 21.59
N ARG A 9 -3.74 -1.14 21.76
CA ARG A 9 -4.69 -0.12 22.25
C ARG A 9 -5.88 0.15 21.29
N GLY A 10 -6.73 -0.86 21.12
CA GLY A 10 -7.81 -0.99 20.14
C GLY A 10 -7.68 -2.29 19.34
N SER A 11 -8.78 -3.00 19.13
CA SER A 11 -8.79 -4.16 18.22
C SER A 11 -8.39 -3.68 16.82
N HIS A 12 -7.68 -4.49 16.01
CA HIS A 12 -7.45 -4.17 14.58
C HIS A 12 -8.74 -3.78 13.85
N TYR A 13 -9.87 -4.35 14.27
CA TYR A 13 -11.18 -4.01 13.75
C TYR A 13 -11.67 -2.62 14.14
N ASP A 14 -11.24 -2.07 15.26
CA ASP A 14 -11.61 -0.71 15.68
C ASP A 14 -10.93 0.34 14.82
N ASP A 15 -9.65 0.13 14.45
CA ASP A 15 -8.95 0.96 13.47
C ASP A 15 -9.60 0.87 12.09
N LEU A 16 -10.02 -0.32 11.65
CA LEU A 16 -10.73 -0.48 10.38
C LEU A 16 -12.11 0.19 10.39
N ARG A 17 -12.84 0.12 11.51
CA ARG A 17 -14.13 0.81 11.68
C ARG A 17 -13.95 2.32 11.68
N ALA A 18 -12.96 2.83 12.42
CA ALA A 18 -12.62 4.25 12.41
C ALA A 18 -12.21 4.70 11.00
N GLY A 19 -11.35 3.93 10.32
CA GLY A 19 -10.96 4.14 8.93
C GLY A 19 -12.15 4.17 7.97
N ALA A 20 -13.14 3.30 8.14
CA ALA A 20 -14.36 3.30 7.33
C ALA A 20 -15.19 4.58 7.50
N VAL A 21 -15.41 5.01 8.75
CA VAL A 21 -16.19 6.22 9.03
C VAL A 21 -15.45 7.47 8.52
N VAL A 22 -14.15 7.57 8.80
CA VAL A 22 -13.36 8.75 8.42
C VAL A 22 -13.16 8.82 6.90
N SER A 23 -12.89 7.70 6.23
CA SER A 23 -12.77 7.68 4.76
C SER A 23 -14.09 8.02 4.07
N MET A 24 -15.23 7.55 4.59
CA MET A 24 -16.55 7.95 4.10
C MET A 24 -16.73 9.48 4.21
N LEU A 25 -16.50 10.05 5.39
CA LEU A 25 -16.62 11.50 5.61
C LEU A 25 -15.66 12.30 4.72
N ALA A 26 -14.40 11.85 4.58
CA ALA A 26 -13.41 12.50 3.73
C ALA A 26 -13.79 12.44 2.25
N ASN A 27 -14.38 11.34 1.79
CA ASN A 27 -14.83 11.18 0.41
C ASN A 27 -16.05 12.03 0.08
N ILE A 28 -16.98 12.23 1.03
CA ILE A 28 -18.11 13.16 0.87
C ILE A 28 -17.62 14.59 0.61
N HIS A 29 -16.56 15.00 1.30
CA HIS A 29 -16.00 16.36 1.20
C HIS A 29 -14.79 16.45 0.26
N ARG A 30 -14.53 15.40 -0.53
CA ARG A 30 -13.33 15.32 -1.37
C ARG A 30 -13.45 16.25 -2.56
N ASN A 31 -12.47 17.15 -2.70
CA ASN A 31 -12.27 17.89 -3.95
C ASN A 31 -11.57 16.99 -4.98
N THR A 32 -12.30 16.61 -6.03
CA THR A 32 -11.83 15.71 -7.09
C THR A 32 -10.75 16.32 -7.98
N GLU A 33 -10.68 17.65 -8.09
CA GLU A 33 -9.62 18.33 -8.87
C GLU A 33 -8.27 18.23 -8.16
N LYS A 34 -8.27 18.27 -6.82
CA LYS A 34 -7.05 18.13 -6.02
C LYS A 34 -6.68 16.68 -5.77
N ARG A 35 -7.66 15.79 -5.67
CA ARG A 35 -7.45 14.35 -5.49
C ARG A 35 -8.52 13.55 -6.24
N SER A 36 -8.14 13.00 -7.38
CA SER A 36 -9.02 12.17 -8.22
C SER A 36 -9.41 10.85 -7.54
N GLU A 37 -8.48 10.24 -6.79
CA GLU A 37 -8.68 8.94 -6.16
C GLU A 37 -9.35 9.05 -4.78
N PRO A 38 -10.30 8.16 -4.44
CA PRO A 38 -10.98 8.22 -3.16
C PRO A 38 -10.01 7.88 -2.03
N TYR A 39 -10.30 8.38 -0.82
CA TYR A 39 -9.60 7.95 0.38
C TYR A 39 -10.01 6.51 0.70
N GLY A 40 -9.02 5.64 0.83
CA GLY A 40 -9.18 4.28 1.34
C GLY A 40 -9.25 4.23 2.87
N LEU A 41 -9.59 3.05 3.39
CA LEU A 41 -9.74 2.81 4.83
C LEU A 41 -8.50 3.15 5.65
N LEU A 42 -7.31 2.98 5.06
CA LEU A 42 -6.03 3.15 5.73
C LEU A 42 -5.42 4.55 5.54
N ASP A 43 -5.89 5.33 4.57
CA ASP A 43 -5.22 6.55 4.11
C ASP A 43 -5.20 7.68 5.17
N LEU A 44 -6.07 7.59 6.18
CA LEU A 44 -6.23 8.59 7.24
C LEU A 44 -5.89 8.06 8.64
N ILE A 45 -5.34 6.84 8.71
CA ILE A 45 -4.90 6.19 9.94
C ILE A 45 -3.43 5.75 9.82
N PRO A 46 -2.48 6.72 9.75
CA PRO A 46 -1.08 6.43 9.45
C PRO A 46 -0.37 5.57 10.51
N TRP A 47 -0.94 5.46 11.72
CA TRP A 47 -0.45 4.61 12.82
C TRP A 47 -0.88 3.14 12.70
N SER A 48 -1.81 2.80 11.81
CA SER A 48 -2.30 1.43 11.66
C SER A 48 -1.19 0.51 11.17
N GLU A 49 -1.04 -0.66 11.80
CA GLU A 49 -0.10 -1.70 11.36
C GLU A 49 -0.31 -2.09 9.88
N HIS A 50 -1.57 -2.14 9.43
CA HIS A 50 -1.89 -2.42 8.03
C HIS A 50 -1.45 -1.30 7.08
N HIS A 51 -1.49 -0.04 7.54
CA HIS A 51 -0.97 1.10 6.77
C HIS A 51 0.56 1.02 6.66
N VAL A 52 1.24 0.71 7.77
CA VAL A 52 2.69 0.51 7.79
C VAL A 52 3.11 -0.65 6.90
N ALA A 53 2.42 -1.80 6.98
CA ALA A 53 2.66 -2.95 6.11
C ALA A 53 2.50 -2.59 4.63
N ARG A 54 1.40 -1.91 4.25
CA ARG A 54 1.19 -1.44 2.86
C ARG A 54 2.29 -0.49 2.38
N ALA A 55 2.78 0.39 3.25
CA ALA A 55 3.85 1.32 2.91
C ALA A 55 5.20 0.59 2.73
N THR A 56 5.46 -0.45 3.54
CA THR A 56 6.62 -1.33 3.39
C THR A 56 6.52 -2.13 2.09
N ASP A 57 5.37 -2.75 1.80
CA ASP A 57 5.14 -3.49 0.55
C ASP A 57 5.33 -2.59 -0.68
N ALA A 58 4.85 -1.34 -0.62
CA ALA A 58 5.06 -0.37 -1.71
C ALA A 58 6.54 0.03 -1.88
N ARG A 59 7.31 0.06 -0.79
CA ARG A 59 8.75 0.33 -0.83
C ARG A 59 9.54 -0.88 -1.36
N GLU A 60 9.09 -2.09 -1.04
CA GLU A 60 9.65 -3.34 -1.59
C GLU A 60 9.23 -3.57 -3.05
N ALA A 61 8.05 -3.06 -3.46
CA ALA A 61 7.57 -3.07 -4.84
C ALA A 61 8.17 -1.95 -5.71
N ALA A 62 9.06 -1.11 -5.18
CA ALA A 62 9.82 -0.19 -6.00
C ALA A 62 10.60 -0.99 -7.04
N ALA A 63 10.29 -0.79 -8.32
CA ALA A 63 10.89 -1.54 -9.41
C ALA A 63 12.42 -1.46 -9.31
N ILE A 64 13.07 -2.59 -9.10
CA ILE A 64 14.53 -2.69 -9.09
C ILE A 64 14.98 -2.43 -10.53
N LEU A 65 15.56 -1.26 -10.77
CA LEU A 65 16.21 -0.94 -12.04
C LEU A 65 17.60 -1.59 -12.03
N LEU A 66 17.84 -2.49 -12.97
CA LEU A 66 19.18 -3.00 -13.23
C LEU A 66 20.04 -1.86 -13.81
N PRO A 67 21.33 -1.80 -13.45
CA PRO A 67 22.25 -0.81 -13.98
C PRO A 67 22.54 -0.99 -15.48
N ASP A 68 22.30 -2.20 -16.01
CA ASP A 68 22.42 -2.52 -17.43
C ASP A 68 21.05 -2.47 -18.11
N ALA A 69 20.91 -1.57 -19.09
CA ALA A 69 19.68 -1.36 -19.86
C ALA A 69 19.29 -2.59 -20.71
N ASP A 70 20.27 -3.35 -21.20
CA ASP A 70 20.02 -4.55 -22.00
C ASP A 70 19.53 -5.71 -21.12
N ALA A 71 20.11 -5.84 -19.92
CA ALA A 71 19.65 -6.79 -18.91
C ALA A 71 18.23 -6.47 -18.41
N GLN A 72 17.93 -5.17 -18.18
CA GLN A 72 16.58 -4.72 -17.82
C GLN A 72 15.57 -5.04 -18.91
N SER A 73 15.91 -4.79 -20.17
CA SER A 73 15.04 -5.06 -21.32
C SER A 73 14.76 -6.55 -21.47
N LYS A 74 15.77 -7.41 -21.29
CA LYS A 74 15.58 -8.88 -21.32
C LYS A 74 14.70 -9.38 -20.18
N LEU A 75 14.85 -8.84 -18.97
CA LEU A 75 14.03 -9.18 -17.81
C LEU A 75 12.55 -8.81 -18.05
N ILE A 76 12.29 -7.63 -18.60
CA ILE A 76 10.92 -7.19 -18.95
C ILE A 76 10.33 -8.12 -20.01
N LEU A 77 11.10 -8.43 -21.06
CA LEU A 77 10.65 -9.30 -22.15
C LEU A 77 10.36 -10.73 -21.67
N SER A 78 11.14 -11.29 -20.74
CA SER A 78 10.92 -12.63 -20.21
C SER A 78 9.68 -12.73 -19.32
N MET A 79 9.38 -11.67 -18.54
CA MET A 79 8.14 -11.62 -17.76
C MET A 79 6.90 -11.42 -18.64
N MET A 80 7.00 -10.60 -19.69
CA MET A 80 5.88 -10.36 -20.61
C MET A 80 5.64 -11.53 -21.58
N PHE A 81 6.70 -12.24 -21.98
CA PHE A 81 6.65 -13.30 -23.00
C PHE A 81 7.39 -14.57 -22.55
N PRO A 82 6.87 -15.31 -21.55
CA PRO A 82 7.55 -16.46 -20.95
C PRO A 82 7.83 -17.62 -21.93
N ALA A 83 7.11 -17.69 -23.06
CA ALA A 83 7.27 -18.75 -24.06
C ALA A 83 8.46 -18.55 -25.03
N LYS A 84 9.17 -17.41 -24.98
CA LYS A 84 10.32 -17.10 -25.87
C LYS A 84 11.69 -17.09 -25.15
N ALA A 85 11.70 -17.43 -23.87
CA ALA A 85 12.92 -17.42 -23.03
C ALA A 85 13.57 -18.81 -22.87
N GLN A 86 13.13 -19.81 -23.65
CA GLN A 86 13.79 -21.11 -23.80
C GLN A 86 14.62 -21.15 -25.08
#